data_AF-A0A942CW27-F1
#
_entry.id   AF-A0A942CW27-F1
#
_cell.length_a   1.000
_cell.length_b   1.000
_cell.length_c   1.000
_cell.angle_alpha   90.00
_cell.angle_beta   90.00
_cell.angle_gamma   90.00
#
_symmetry.space_group_name_H-M   'P 1'
#
loop_
_entity.id
_entity.type
_entity.pdbx_description
1 polymer ?
#
loop_
_entity_poly.entity_id
_entity_poly.type
_entity_poly.pdbx_seq_one_letter_code
_entity_poly.pdbx_strand_id
1 'polypeptide(L)' 'MPVAKIQIGQLWKNEKTGEVFLVTRVYAEALATMAVLRKSGAENEALIRVKVDRVPGGQTLAGYLPAQDD' A
#
# COMPACT_ATOMS: atom_id res chain seq x y z
N MET A 1 8.57 3.86 7.24
CA MET A 1 9.31 4.88 6.47
C MET A 1 8.49 5.28 5.26
N PRO A 2 8.47 6.57 4.86
CA PRO A 2 7.84 6.98 3.62
C PRO A 2 8.66 6.51 2.41
N VAL A 3 7.99 6.12 1.34
CA VAL A 3 8.63 5.81 0.05
C VAL A 3 8.49 6.99 -0.89
N ALA A 4 9.45 7.24 -1.79
CA ALA A 4 9.38 8.36 -2.72
C ALA A 4 8.07 8.38 -3.53
N LYS A 5 7.63 7.19 -3.99
CA LYS A 5 6.36 6.99 -4.70
C LYS A 5 5.90 5.54 -4.54
N ILE A 6 4.62 5.34 -4.24
CA ILE A 6 4.03 4.00 -4.20
C ILE A 6 3.88 3.48 -5.62
N GLN A 7 4.31 2.24 -5.87
CA GLN A 7 4.32 1.58 -7.17
C GLN A 7 3.61 0.22 -7.10
N ILE A 8 3.04 -0.21 -8.23
CA ILE A 8 2.53 -1.57 -8.40
C ILE A 8 3.69 -2.55 -8.23
N GLY A 9 3.44 -3.69 -7.59
CA GLY A 9 4.48 -4.68 -7.29
C GLY A 9 5.09 -4.55 -5.90
N GLN A 10 4.93 -3.40 -5.24
CA GLN A 10 5.47 -3.21 -3.88
C GLN A 10 4.67 -4.01 -2.85
N LEU A 11 5.39 -4.53 -1.86
CA LEU A 11 4.82 -5.23 -0.71
C LEU A 11 4.72 -4.31 0.49
N TRP A 12 3.59 -4.40 1.20
CA TRP A 12 3.27 -3.61 2.39
C TRP A 12 2.73 -4.52 3.49
N LYS A 13 3.27 -4.40 4.69
CA LYS A 13 2.88 -5.17 5.87
C LYS A 13 1.88 -4.38 6.70
N ASN A 14 0.74 -4.98 7.02
CA ASN A 14 -0.22 -4.39 7.94
C ASN A 14 0.37 -4.35 9.36
N GLU A 15 0.35 -3.18 10.00
CA GLU A 15 0.96 -2.99 11.32
C GLU A 15 0.26 -3.75 12.44
N LYS A 16 -1.05 -4.00 12.31
CA LYS A 16 -1.86 -4.68 13.32
C LYS A 16 -1.81 -6.20 13.19
N THR A 17 -1.95 -6.72 11.98
CA THR A 17 -2.07 -8.17 11.74
C THR A 17 -0.74 -8.81 11.34
N GLY A 18 0.24 -8.01 10.90
CA GLY A 18 1.50 -8.51 10.37
C GLY A 18 1.40 -9.16 8.99
N GLU A 19 0.21 -9.19 8.38
CA GLU A 19 -0.01 -9.75 7.06
C GLU A 19 0.61 -8.88 5.97
N VAL A 20 1.07 -9.51 4.88
CA VAL A 20 1.72 -8.83 3.75
C VAL A 20 0.77 -8.71 2.57
N PHE A 21 0.76 -7.54 1.95
CA PHE A 21 -0.11 -7.19 0.85
C PHE A 21 0.69 -6.66 -0.34
N LEU A 22 0.29 -7.07 -1.54
CA LEU A 22 0.82 -6.60 -2.81
C LEU A 22 0.02 -5.40 -3.31
N VAL A 23 0.70 -4.31 -3.67
CA VAL A 23 0.09 -3.20 -4.41
C VAL A 23 -0.17 -3.67 -5.84
N THR A 24 -1.44 -3.77 -6.20
CA THR A 24 -1.88 -4.24 -7.53
C THR A 24 -2.30 -3.12 -8.46
N ARG A 25 -2.74 -1.98 -7.90
CA ARG A 25 -3.11 -0.77 -8.67
C ARG A 25 -2.80 0.47 -7.84
N VAL A 26 -2.42 1.54 -8.52
CA VAL A 26 -2.33 2.89 -7.95
C VAL A 26 -3.00 3.84 -8.93
N TYR A 27 -3.99 4.60 -8.47
CA TYR A 27 -4.73 5.52 -9.34
C TYR A 27 -5.14 6.79 -8.60
N ALA A 28 -5.30 7.88 -9.35
CA ALA A 28 -5.80 9.14 -8.83
C ALA A 28 -7.32 9.22 -9.01
N GLU A 29 -8.01 9.61 -7.94
CA GLU A 29 -9.38 10.08 -7.95
C GLU A 29 -9.38 11.63 -7.86
N ALA A 30 -10.55 12.25 -7.97
CA ALA A 30 -10.67 13.72 -8.00
C ALA A 30 -10.00 14.42 -6.81
N LEU A 31 -9.99 13.80 -5.62
CA LEU A 31 -9.52 14.42 -4.38
C LEU A 31 -8.39 13.63 -3.68
N ALA A 32 -7.99 12.47 -4.19
CA ALA A 32 -7.06 11.58 -3.50
C ALA A 32 -6.35 10.63 -4.47
N THR A 33 -5.23 10.07 -4.04
CA THR A 33 -4.61 8.92 -4.70
C THR A 33 -4.93 7.67 -3.89
N MET A 34 -5.31 6.60 -4.57
CA MET A 34 -5.68 5.31 -3.98
C MET A 34 -4.68 4.24 -4.39
N ALA A 35 -4.34 3.37 -3.45
CA ALA A 35 -3.66 2.11 -3.69
C ALA A 35 -4.63 0.94 -3.46
N VAL A 36 -4.58 -0.06 -4.34
CA VAL A 36 -5.34 -1.30 -4.20
C VAL A 36 -4.39 -2.41 -3.79
N LEU A 37 -4.66 -2.99 -2.64
CA LEU A 37 -3.87 -4.02 -1.99
C LEU A 37 -4.56 -5.38 -2.12
N ARG A 38 -3.77 -6.40 -2.43
CA ARG A 38 -4.17 -7.80 -2.39
C ARG A 38 -3.33 -8.52 -1.35
N LYS A 39 -3.96 -9.30 -0.47
CA LYS A 39 -3.23 -10.11 0.51
C LYS A 39 -2.40 -11.18 -0.22
N SER A 40 -1.13 -11.30 0.16
CA SER A 40 -0.22 -12.29 -0.43
C SER A 40 -0.71 -13.72 -0.10
N GLY A 41 -0.72 -14.60 -1.11
CA GLY A 41 -1.22 -15.98 -0.96
C GLY A 41 -2.74 -16.12 -0.90
N ALA A 42 -3.48 -15.02 -1.12
CA ALA A 42 -4.94 -14.98 -0.96
C ALA A 42 -5.60 -14.28 -2.16
N GLU A 43 -5.39 -14.83 -3.36
CA GLU A 43 -5.79 -14.19 -4.62
C GLU A 43 -7.31 -14.08 -4.82
N ASN A 44 -8.06 -14.94 -4.14
CA ASN A 44 -9.53 -14.98 -4.15
C ASN A 44 -10.17 -14.12 -3.04
N GLU A 45 -9.38 -13.56 -2.13
CA GLU A 45 -9.90 -12.66 -1.09
C GLU A 45 -10.20 -11.27 -1.68
N ALA A 46 -11.06 -10.53 -0.97
CA ALA A 46 -11.45 -9.18 -1.38
C ALA A 46 -10.24 -8.24 -1.43
N LEU A 47 -10.22 -7.36 -2.43
CA LEU A 47 -9.22 -6.32 -2.56
C LEU A 47 -9.47 -5.21 -1.52
N ILE A 48 -8.39 -4.73 -0.92
CA ILE A 48 -8.43 -3.63 0.04
C ILE A 48 -8.03 -2.34 -0.68
N ARG A 49 -8.81 -1.28 -0.50
CA ARG A 49 -8.46 0.04 -1.04
C ARG A 49 -8.00 0.97 0.08
N VAL A 50 -6.81 1.53 -0.07
CA VAL A 50 -6.18 2.40 0.93
C VAL A 50 -5.84 3.73 0.29
N LYS A 51 -6.14 4.82 0.99
CA LYS A 51 -5.73 6.15 0.58
C LYS A 51 -4.22 6.28 0.72
N VAL A 52 -3.57 6.83 -0.30
CA VAL A 52 -2.16 7.20 -0.23
C VAL A 52 -2.05 8.54 0.47
N ASP A 53 -1.37 8.53 1.61
CA ASP A 53 -1.04 9.74 2.35
C ASP A 53 0.30 10.30 1.87
N ARG A 54 0.38 11.63 1.82
CA ARG A 54 1.59 12.37 1.47
C ARG A 54 2.16 13.00 2.73
N VAL A 55 3.41 12.69 3.02
CA VAL A 55 4.13 13.15 4.22
C VAL A 55 5.47 13.75 3.81
N PRO A 56 6.11 14.58 4.65
CA PRO A 56 7.50 14.96 4.43
C PRO A 56 8.36 13.70 4.22
N GLY A 57 9.05 13.60 3.08
CA GLY A 57 9.83 12.43 2.70
C GLY A 57 9.15 11.44 1.75
N GLY A 58 7.87 11.63 1.37
CA GLY A 58 7.25 10.88 0.28
C GLY A 58 5.79 10.48 0.52
N GLN A 59 5.48 9.21 0.26
CA GLN A 59 4.15 8.62 0.31
C GLN A 59 4.11 7.47 1.32
N THR A 60 2.95 7.29 1.95
CA THR A 60 2.69 6.21 2.90
C THR A 60 1.26 5.68 2.78
N LEU A 61 1.01 4.53 3.40
CA LEU A 61 -0.30 3.91 3.54
C LEU A 61 -0.62 3.81 5.03
N ALA A 62 -1.65 4.51 5.50
CA ALA A 62 -2.02 4.50 6.91
C ALA A 62 -2.28 3.07 7.42
N GLY A 63 -1.58 2.66 8.49
CA GLY A 63 -1.68 1.32 9.07
C GLY A 63 -0.81 0.25 8.38
N TYR A 64 0.07 0.65 7.45
CA TYR A 64 0.97 -0.25 6.75
C TYR A 64 2.41 0.28 6.72
N LEU A 65 3.35 -0.65 6.76
CA LEU A 65 4.77 -0.38 6.58
C LEU A 65 5.25 -1.01 5.26
N PRO A 66 6.15 -0.36 4.51
CA PRO A 66 6.83 -1.02 3.39
C PRO A 66 7.48 -2.32 3.88
N ALA A 67 7.24 -3.42 3.17
CA ALA A 67 7.75 -4.75 3.55
C ALA A 67 9.06 -5.10 2.84
N GLN A 68 9.62 -4.18 2.07
CA GLN A 68 10.93 -4.31 1.44
C GLN A 68 11.91 -3.46 2.25
N ASP A 69 12.88 -4.12 2.90
CA ASP A 69 14.16 -3.49 3.28
C ASP A 69 14.96 -3.29 1.98
N ASP A 70 15.72 -2.19 1.93
CA ASP A 70 16.57 -1.74 0.81
C ASP A 70 17.31 -2.89 0.08
#